data_AF-A0A7R9U1S7-F1
#
_entry.id   AF-A0A7R9U1S7-F1
#
_cell.length_a   1.000
_cell.length_b   1.000
_cell.length_c   1.000
_cell.angle_alpha   90.00
_cell.angle_beta   90.00
_cell.angle_gamma   90.00
#
_symmetry.space_group_name_H-M   'P 1'
#
loop_
_entity.id
_entity.type
_entity.pdbx_description
1 polymer ?
#
loop_
_entity_poly.entity_id
_entity_poly.type
_entity_poly.pdbx_seq_one_letter_code
_entity_poly.pdbx_strand_id
1 'polypeptide(L)'
;IKTRMSVSYRPASDGRAERTNRTVEECIRVFNAEKNWLRTLPMIQYVLNAAIPRNIPVSPFELYGRREQEFLRPFDATKLTNSQKLEIYDYIKELTDQHVTVSECLKRAAADMENSLNKGHEVPQYSAGDIVWLKTDKLPTSWRSLRPGRESTQSST
;
A
#
# COMPACT_ATOMS: atom_id res chain seq x y z
N ILE A 1 -4.44 13.11 17.62
CA ILE A 1 -4.06 12.48 16.32
C ILE A 1 -2.56 12.70 16.14
N LYS A 2 -1.76 11.65 15.93
CA LYS A 2 -0.29 11.75 15.79
C LYS A 2 0.08 11.77 14.30
N THR A 3 0.71 12.84 13.84
CA THR A 3 1.13 13.01 12.44
C THR A 3 2.40 12.21 12.15
N ARG A 4 2.39 11.43 11.06
CA ARG A 4 3.59 10.81 10.49
C ARG A 4 3.99 11.59 9.24
N MET A 5 5.16 12.22 9.27
CA MET A 5 5.74 12.91 8.12
C MET A 5 6.65 11.94 7.37
N SER A 6 6.54 11.89 6.05
CA SER A 6 7.50 11.19 5.21
C SER A 6 8.81 11.99 5.13
N VAL A 7 9.91 11.31 4.83
CA VAL A 7 11.21 11.97 4.63
C VAL A 7 11.17 12.69 3.28
N SER A 8 11.61 13.95 3.24
CA SER A 8 11.68 14.77 2.03
C SER A 8 12.37 14.01 0.89
N TYR A 9 11.79 14.06 -0.32
CA TYR A 9 12.31 13.39 -1.53
C TYR A 9 12.46 11.86 -1.46
N ARG A 10 11.75 11.19 -0.54
CA ARG A 10 11.70 9.73 -0.47
C ARG A 10 10.27 9.21 -0.76
N PRO A 11 9.85 9.14 -2.04
CA PRO A 11 8.51 8.65 -2.42
C PRO A 11 8.19 7.26 -1.85
N ALA A 12 9.22 6.42 -1.71
CA ALA A 12 9.11 5.08 -1.11
C ALA A 12 8.52 5.06 0.33
N SER A 13 8.51 6.18 1.06
CA SER A 13 7.96 6.24 2.42
C SER A 13 6.43 6.16 2.48
N ASP A 14 5.70 6.50 1.41
CA ASP A 14 4.24 6.35 1.34
C ASP A 14 3.79 5.49 0.13
N GLY A 15 4.54 4.42 -0.13
CA GLY A 15 4.30 3.56 -1.29
C GLY A 15 2.92 2.90 -1.33
N ARG A 16 2.20 2.83 -0.20
CA ARG A 16 0.82 2.33 -0.18
C ARG A 16 -0.14 3.36 -0.79
N ALA A 17 -0.06 4.63 -0.40
CA ALA A 17 -0.88 5.68 -1.00
C ALA A 17 -0.54 5.85 -2.49
N GLU A 18 0.75 5.81 -2.85
CA GLU A 18 1.19 5.92 -4.24
C GLU A 18 0.63 4.78 -5.12
N ARG A 19 0.65 3.54 -4.64
CA ARG A 19 0.06 2.40 -5.38
C ARG A 19 -1.45 2.56 -5.52
N THR A 20 -2.16 2.94 -4.46
CA THR A 20 -3.61 3.15 -4.51
C THR A 20 -3.97 4.27 -5.49
N ASN A 21 -3.24 5.39 -5.45
CA ASN A 21 -3.47 6.52 -6.36
C ASN A 21 -3.25 6.09 -7.82
N ARG A 22 -2.20 5.32 -8.10
CA ARG A 22 -1.94 4.78 -9.44
C ARG A 22 -3.10 3.91 -9.92
N THR A 23 -3.59 2.99 -9.10
CA THR A 23 -4.73 2.13 -9.47
C THR A 23 -5.98 2.95 -9.77
N VAL A 24 -6.25 3.99 -8.97
CA VAL A 24 -7.38 4.90 -9.22
C VAL A 24 -7.23 5.65 -10.55
N GLU A 25 -6.03 6.18 -10.84
CA GLU A 25 -5.74 6.84 -12.11
C GLU A 25 -5.90 5.90 -13.31
N GLU A 26 -5.43 4.66 -13.19
CA GLU A 26 -5.59 3.63 -14.22
C GLU A 26 -7.07 3.34 -14.48
N CYS A 27 -7.90 3.20 -13.43
CA CYS A 27 -9.33 3.04 -13.59
C CYS A 27 -9.98 4.24 -14.30
N ILE A 28 -9.63 5.47 -13.91
CA ILE A 28 -10.16 6.69 -14.56
C ILE A 28 -9.85 6.70 -16.06
N ARG A 29 -8.63 6.30 -16.46
CA ARG A 29 -8.23 6.20 -17.87
C ARG A 29 -9.02 5.12 -18.60
N VAL A 30 -9.19 3.94 -18.01
CA VAL A 30 -9.97 2.83 -18.60
C VAL A 30 -11.43 3.22 -18.85
N PHE A 31 -12.05 3.95 -17.91
CA PHE A 31 -13.42 4.44 -18.06
C PHE A 31 -13.54 5.69 -18.96
N ASN A 32 -12.44 6.14 -19.58
CA ASN A 32 -12.35 7.38 -20.37
C ASN A 32 -12.99 8.59 -19.65
N ALA A 33 -12.83 8.61 -18.33
CA ALA A 33 -13.57 9.52 -17.46
C ALA A 33 -12.80 10.82 -17.20
N GLU A 34 -11.70 11.10 -17.91
CA GLU A 34 -10.81 12.24 -17.65
C GLU A 34 -11.56 13.58 -17.59
N LYS A 35 -12.62 13.75 -18.39
CA LYS A 35 -13.45 14.97 -18.41
C LYS A 35 -14.56 15.01 -17.36
N ASN A 36 -14.97 13.86 -16.82
CA ASN A 36 -16.12 13.71 -15.92
C ASN A 36 -15.81 12.86 -14.68
N TRP A 37 -14.54 12.82 -14.27
CA TRP A 37 -14.03 11.89 -13.26
C TRP A 37 -14.77 12.00 -11.93
N LEU A 38 -15.23 13.20 -11.56
CA LEU A 38 -16.03 13.42 -10.35
C LEU A 38 -17.35 12.63 -10.36
N ARG A 39 -18.02 12.52 -11.52
CA ARG A 39 -19.28 11.78 -11.65
C ARG A 39 -19.08 10.27 -11.70
N THR A 40 -17.93 9.82 -12.20
CA THR A 40 -17.60 8.39 -12.31
C THR A 40 -16.88 7.86 -11.07
N LEU A 41 -16.31 8.72 -10.23
CA LEU A 41 -15.56 8.33 -9.04
C LEU A 41 -16.34 7.40 -8.10
N PRO A 42 -17.64 7.61 -7.81
CA PRO A 42 -18.40 6.68 -6.99
C PRO A 42 -18.50 5.27 -7.60
N MET A 43 -18.63 5.18 -8.93
CA MET A 43 -18.66 3.91 -9.65
C MET A 43 -17.29 3.23 -9.61
N ILE A 44 -16.20 3.99 -9.81
CA ILE A 44 -14.83 3.47 -9.72
C ILE A 44 -14.55 2.95 -8.31
N GLN A 45 -14.94 3.70 -7.28
CA GLN A 45 -14.80 3.28 -5.88
C GLN A 45 -15.56 1.97 -5.60
N TYR A 46 -16.76 1.82 -6.17
CA TYR A 46 -17.52 0.58 -6.07
C TYR A 46 -16.79 -0.59 -6.72
N VAL A 47 -16.34 -0.43 -7.97
CA VAL A 47 -15.60 -1.47 -8.70
C VAL A 47 -14.32 -1.87 -7.96
N LEU A 48 -13.56 -0.90 -7.45
CA LEU A 48 -12.33 -1.16 -6.69
C LEU A 48 -12.60 -1.91 -5.38
N ASN A 49 -13.71 -1.64 -4.71
CA ASN A 49 -14.07 -2.32 -3.47
C ASN A 49 -14.71 -3.70 -3.71
N ALA A 50 -15.33 -3.93 -4.88
CA ALA A 50 -15.91 -5.22 -5.28
C ALA A 50 -14.87 -6.16 -5.90
N ALA A 51 -13.82 -5.62 -6.52
CA ALA A 51 -12.79 -6.44 -7.13
C ALA A 51 -12.00 -7.26 -6.09
N ILE A 52 -11.79 -8.55 -6.39
CA ILE A 52 -10.97 -9.44 -5.57
C ILE A 52 -9.48 -9.23 -5.93
N PRO A 53 -8.64 -8.78 -4.99
CA PRO A 53 -7.21 -8.58 -5.24
C PRO A 53 -6.48 -9.92 -5.43
N ARG A 54 -5.43 -9.97 -6.25
CA ARG A 54 -4.66 -11.21 -6.51
C ARG A 54 -4.12 -11.90 -5.24
N ASN A 55 -3.83 -11.12 -4.21
CA ASN A 55 -3.13 -11.60 -3.01
C ASN A 55 -4.07 -11.99 -1.86
N ILE A 56 -5.38 -11.78 -2.03
CA ILE A 56 -6.40 -11.96 -1.01
C ILE A 56 -7.60 -12.66 -1.66
N PRO A 57 -8.15 -13.72 -1.06
CA PRO A 57 -9.22 -14.50 -1.70
C PRO A 57 -10.60 -13.83 -1.68
N VAL A 58 -10.75 -12.67 -1.03
CA VAL A 58 -12.04 -11.98 -0.80
C VAL A 58 -11.94 -10.51 -1.21
N SER A 59 -13.06 -9.93 -1.61
CA SER A 59 -13.11 -8.50 -1.95
C SER A 59 -13.09 -7.63 -0.67
N PRO A 60 -12.59 -6.38 -0.76
CA PRO A 60 -12.71 -5.43 0.34
C PRO A 60 -14.16 -5.24 0.83
N PHE A 61 -15.16 -5.25 -0.06
CA PHE A 61 -16.57 -5.13 0.33
C PHE A 61 -17.03 -6.29 1.21
N GLU A 62 -16.71 -7.52 0.82
CA GLU A 62 -17.04 -8.70 1.59
C GLU A 62 -16.38 -8.65 2.97
N LEU A 63 -15.13 -8.20 3.02
CA LEU A 63 -14.39 -8.03 4.27
C LEU A 63 -15.03 -7.00 5.21
N TYR A 64 -15.82 -6.05 4.70
CA TYR A 64 -16.59 -5.11 5.52
C TYR A 64 -17.97 -5.64 5.94
N GLY A 65 -18.26 -6.92 5.68
CA GLY A 65 -19.56 -7.51 5.95
C GLY A 65 -20.66 -7.00 5.00
N ARG A 66 -20.28 -6.56 3.79
CA ARG A 66 -21.21 -6.14 2.74
C ARG A 66 -21.16 -7.17 1.61
N ARG A 67 -22.28 -7.87 1.38
CA ARG A 67 -22.45 -8.66 0.16
C ARG A 67 -22.80 -7.71 -0.99
N GLU A 68 -22.27 -8.00 -2.18
CA GLU A 68 -22.44 -7.18 -3.39
C GLU A 68 -23.92 -6.89 -3.73
N GLN A 69 -24.84 -7.73 -3.26
CA GLN A 69 -26.28 -7.64 -3.50
C GLN A 69 -27.10 -6.95 -2.39
N GLU A 70 -26.51 -6.65 -1.22
CA GLU A 70 -27.26 -6.18 -0.04
C GLU A 70 -27.34 -4.66 0.10
N PHE A 71 -26.73 -3.90 -0.82
CA PHE A 71 -26.68 -2.44 -0.76
C PHE A 71 -28.05 -1.72 -0.77
N LEU A 72 -29.13 -2.43 -1.10
CA LEU A 72 -30.45 -1.83 -1.34
C LEU A 72 -31.52 -2.18 -0.30
N ARG A 73 -31.20 -2.95 0.75
CA ARG A 73 -32.19 -3.28 1.80
C ARG A 73 -31.91 -2.54 3.11
N PRO A 74 -32.87 -1.72 3.60
CA PRO A 74 -32.82 -1.21 4.97
C PRO A 74 -32.77 -2.39 5.95
N PHE A 75 -31.71 -2.44 6.75
CA PHE A 75 -31.54 -3.46 7.79
C PHE A 75 -32.22 -2.99 9.08
N ASP A 76 -33.29 -3.68 9.48
CA ASP A 76 -34.00 -3.43 10.74
C ASP A 76 -33.82 -4.62 11.69
N ALA A 77 -32.85 -4.49 12.60
CA ALA A 77 -32.49 -5.55 13.53
C ALA A 77 -33.63 -5.93 14.50
N THR A 78 -34.64 -5.06 14.66
CA THR A 78 -35.74 -5.27 15.60
C THR A 78 -36.81 -6.24 15.10
N LYS A 79 -36.83 -6.50 13.79
CA LYS A 79 -37.83 -7.37 13.12
C LYS A 79 -37.30 -8.75 12.76
N LEU A 80 -36.11 -9.11 13.25
CA LEU A 80 -35.47 -10.38 12.93
C LEU A 80 -36.11 -11.56 13.68
N THR A 81 -36.45 -12.61 12.93
CA THR A 81 -36.89 -13.91 13.45
C THR A 81 -35.69 -14.66 14.07
N ASN A 82 -35.92 -15.57 15.01
CA ASN A 82 -34.84 -16.37 15.63
C ASN A 82 -33.99 -17.14 14.60
N SER A 83 -34.60 -17.63 13.52
CA SER A 83 -33.88 -18.25 12.39
C SER A 83 -32.90 -17.28 11.74
N GLN A 84 -33.35 -16.05 11.44
CA GLN A 84 -32.52 -15.01 10.81
C GLN A 84 -31.39 -14.55 11.74
N LYS A 85 -31.62 -14.55 13.07
CA LYS A 85 -30.56 -14.25 14.04
C LYS A 85 -29.46 -15.31 14.01
N LEU A 86 -29.82 -16.60 13.92
CA LEU A 86 -28.84 -17.69 13.83
C LEU A 86 -27.99 -17.59 12.55
N GLU A 87 -28.62 -17.30 11.41
CA GLU A 87 -27.93 -17.05 10.14
C GLU A 87 -26.94 -15.87 10.23
N ILE A 88 -27.30 -14.80 10.95
CA ILE A 88 -26.40 -13.65 11.18
C ILE A 88 -25.20 -14.07 12.04
N TYR A 89 -25.39 -14.90 13.07
CA TYR A 89 -24.28 -15.38 13.89
C TYR A 89 -23.29 -16.22 13.09
N ASP A 90 -23.79 -17.12 12.23
CA ASP A 90 -22.94 -17.92 11.35
C ASP A 90 -22.19 -17.03 10.35
N TYR A 91 -22.86 -16.02 9.80
CA TYR A 91 -22.24 -15.03 8.93
C TYR A 91 -21.13 -14.23 9.62
N ILE A 92 -21.35 -13.78 10.86
CA ILE A 92 -20.33 -13.06 11.63
C ILE A 92 -19.12 -13.97 11.87
N LYS A 93 -19.32 -15.25 12.18
CA LYS A 93 -18.21 -16.22 12.33
C LYS A 93 -17.41 -16.36 11.03
N GLU A 94 -18.10 -16.54 9.92
CA GLU A 94 -17.47 -16.61 8.59
C GLU A 94 -16.62 -15.36 8.31
N LEU A 95 -17.18 -14.16 8.56
CA LEU A 95 -16.45 -12.90 8.41
C LEU A 95 -15.21 -12.85 9.32
N THR A 96 -15.31 -13.28 10.57
CA THR A 96 -14.15 -13.30 11.48
C THR A 96 -13.05 -14.25 10.98
N ASP A 97 -13.42 -15.41 10.45
CA ASP A 97 -12.47 -16.39 9.90
C ASP A 97 -11.80 -15.84 8.62
N GLN A 98 -12.57 -15.15 7.77
CA GLN A 98 -12.04 -14.44 6.61
C GLN A 98 -11.03 -13.37 7.04
N HIS A 99 -11.34 -12.55 8.06
CA HIS A 99 -10.42 -11.54 8.57
C HIS A 99 -9.09 -12.13 9.06
N VAL A 100 -9.12 -13.27 9.74
CA VAL A 100 -7.89 -13.99 10.15
C VAL A 100 -7.10 -14.41 8.92
N THR A 101 -7.76 -15.07 7.97
CA THR A 101 -7.14 -15.52 6.71
C THR A 101 -6.49 -14.36 5.95
N VAL A 102 -7.21 -13.26 5.75
CA VAL A 102 -6.69 -12.06 5.06
C VAL A 102 -5.52 -11.45 5.80
N SER A 103 -5.57 -11.39 7.14
CA SER A 103 -4.45 -10.91 7.96
C SER A 103 -3.17 -11.72 7.72
N GLU A 104 -3.29 -13.04 7.63
CA GLU A 104 -2.14 -13.89 7.31
C GLU A 104 -1.64 -13.70 5.88
N CYS A 105 -2.53 -13.63 4.89
CA CYS A 105 -2.17 -13.34 3.50
C CYS A 105 -1.41 -12.02 3.38
N LEU A 106 -1.87 -10.97 4.07
CA LEU A 106 -1.20 -9.67 4.10
C LEU A 106 0.17 -9.72 4.76
N LYS A 107 0.33 -10.49 5.86
CA LYS A 107 1.63 -10.70 6.51
C LYS A 107 2.61 -11.43 5.58
N ARG A 108 2.15 -12.50 4.90
CA ARG A 108 2.97 -13.24 3.92
C ARG A 108 3.39 -12.32 2.78
N ALA A 109 2.45 -11.59 2.18
CA ALA A 109 2.75 -10.65 1.11
C ALA A 109 3.73 -9.54 1.53
N ALA A 110 3.65 -9.06 2.77
CA ALA A 110 4.61 -8.09 3.30
C ALA A 110 6.02 -8.71 3.43
N ALA A 111 6.12 -9.92 3.97
CA ALA A 111 7.39 -10.65 4.07
C ALA A 111 7.99 -10.97 2.69
N ASP A 112 7.18 -11.34 1.71
CA ASP A 112 7.63 -11.59 0.34
C ASP A 112 8.15 -10.31 -0.34
N MET A 113 7.50 -9.17 -0.10
CA MET A 113 7.98 -7.87 -0.57
C MET A 113 9.30 -7.50 0.08
N GLU A 114 9.45 -7.72 1.39
CA GLU A 114 10.70 -7.48 2.11
C GLU A 114 11.82 -8.38 1.59
N ASN A 115 11.58 -9.68 1.46
CA ASN A 115 12.54 -10.64 0.92
C ASN A 115 12.94 -10.29 -0.52
N SER A 116 11.98 -9.88 -1.35
CA SER A 116 12.25 -9.46 -2.73
C SER A 116 13.06 -8.17 -2.80
N LEU A 117 12.82 -7.23 -1.90
CA LEU A 117 13.59 -5.98 -1.80
C LEU A 117 14.99 -6.22 -1.25
N ASN A 118 15.16 -7.16 -0.33
CA ASN A 118 16.45 -7.53 0.22
C ASN A 118 17.25 -8.46 -0.72
N LYS A 119 16.59 -9.08 -1.70
CA LYS A 119 17.23 -10.02 -2.63
C LYS A 119 18.29 -9.30 -3.47
N GLY A 120 19.55 -9.69 -3.30
CA GLY A 120 20.70 -9.09 -3.99
C GLY A 120 21.24 -7.81 -3.34
N HIS A 121 20.70 -7.41 -2.17
CA HIS A 121 21.24 -6.33 -1.37
C HIS A 121 21.97 -6.93 -0.15
N GLU A 122 23.29 -7.00 -0.20
CA GLU A 122 24.08 -7.19 1.02
C GLU A 122 24.06 -5.88 1.81
N VAL A 123 23.60 -5.93 3.06
CA VAL A 123 23.71 -4.78 3.98
C VAL A 123 25.19 -4.68 4.35
N PRO A 124 25.90 -3.63 3.91
CA PRO A 124 27.31 -3.51 4.24
C PRO A 124 27.42 -3.26 5.75
N GLN A 125 28.24 -4.03 6.44
CA GLN A 125 28.55 -3.78 7.84
C GLN A 125 29.63 -2.70 7.91
N TYR A 126 29.34 -1.62 8.63
CA TYR A 126 30.28 -0.52 8.85
C TYR A 126 30.62 -0.40 10.33
N SER A 127 31.88 -0.12 10.62
CA SER A 127 32.39 0.23 11.94
C SER A 127 32.60 1.74 12.06
N ALA A 128 32.58 2.25 13.28
CA ALA A 128 32.87 3.66 13.52
C ALA A 128 34.32 3.97 13.08
N GLY A 129 34.47 4.85 12.08
CA GLY A 129 35.75 5.19 11.47
C GLY A 129 35.90 4.79 10.00
N ASP A 130 34.99 3.97 9.46
CA ASP A 130 35.04 3.55 8.07
C ASP A 130 34.74 4.70 7.09
N ILE A 131 35.50 4.76 6.00
CA ILE A 131 35.32 5.74 4.93
C ILE A 131 34.42 5.11 3.86
N VAL A 132 33.26 5.73 3.60
CA VAL A 132 32.28 5.25 2.61
C VAL A 132 32.12 6.24 1.46
N TRP A 133 31.95 5.72 0.26
CA TRP A 133 31.69 6.54 -0.92
C TRP A 133 30.23 7.01 -0.93
N LEU A 134 30.02 8.33 -0.91
CA LEU A 134 28.70 8.93 -0.99
C LEU A 134 28.37 9.33 -2.44
N LYS A 135 27.26 8.83 -2.97
CA LYS A 135 26.72 9.30 -4.27
C LYS A 135 26.17 10.72 -4.10
N THR A 136 26.78 11.69 -4.78
CA THR A 136 26.49 13.14 -4.59
C THR A 136 25.56 13.74 -5.65
N ASP A 137 25.13 12.95 -6.61
CA ASP A 137 24.34 13.35 -7.79
C ASP A 137 22.92 13.85 -7.47
N LYS A 138 22.43 13.61 -6.24
CA LYS A 138 21.15 14.16 -5.74
C LYS A 138 21.28 15.05 -4.51
N LEU A 139 22.49 15.49 -4.16
CA LEU A 139 22.68 16.40 -3.02
C LEU A 139 22.30 17.84 -3.38
N PRO A 140 21.74 18.61 -2.42
CA PRO A 140 21.44 20.03 -2.62
C PRO A 140 22.71 20.81 -3.01
N THR A 141 22.57 21.79 -3.89
CA THR A 141 23.67 22.58 -4.45
C THR A 141 24.51 23.31 -3.38
N SER A 142 23.94 23.56 -2.20
CA SER A 142 24.61 24.18 -1.05
C SER A 142 25.70 23.32 -0.39
N TRP A 143 25.75 22.01 -0.66
CA TRP A 143 26.75 21.08 -0.11
C TRP A 143 27.97 20.91 -1.01
N ARG A 144 28.05 21.69 -2.10
CA ARG A 144 29.12 21.58 -3.10
C ARG A 144 30.51 21.99 -2.56
N SER A 145 30.55 22.75 -1.46
CA SER A 145 31.78 23.12 -0.73
C SER A 145 32.43 21.95 0.03
N LEU A 146 31.71 20.85 0.26
CA LEU A 146 32.22 19.66 0.94
C LEU A 146 32.79 18.60 -0.03
N ARG A 147 32.87 18.90 -1.35
CA ARG A 147 33.59 18.04 -2.27
C ARG A 147 35.08 18.05 -1.91
N PRO A 148 35.70 16.90 -1.60
CA PRO A 148 37.15 16.83 -1.59
C PRO A 148 37.64 17.28 -2.98
N GLY A 149 38.56 18.24 -3.02
CA GLY A 149 39.25 18.57 -4.27
C GLY A 149 39.88 17.30 -4.82
N ARG A 150 39.87 17.13 -6.15
CA ARG A 150 40.68 16.09 -6.80
C ARG A 150 42.14 16.38 -6.45
N GLU A 151 42.68 15.74 -5.42
CA GLU A 151 44.13 15.66 -5.27
C GLU A 151 44.63 14.72 -6.36
N SER A 152 45.29 15.32 -7.35
CA SER A 152 46.05 14.61 -8.36
C SER A 152 47.13 13.80 -7.66
N THR A 153 46.99 12.48 -7.65
CA THR A 153 48.09 11.57 -7.33
C THR A 153 49.20 11.80 -8.37
N GLN A 154 50.17 12.64 -8.04
CA GLN A 154 51.47 12.63 -8.71
C GLN A 154 52.22 11.40 -8.21
N SER A 155 52.33 10.39 -9.07
CA SER A 155 53.23 9.27 -8.92
C SER A 155 54.67 9.77 -9.05
N SER A 156 55.38 9.86 -7.93
CA SER A 156 56.84 10.06 -7.92
C SER A 156 57.54 8.75 -8.25
N THR A 157 58.47 8.85 -9.20
CA THR A 157 59.41 7.82 -9.65
C THR A 157 60.44 7.51 -8.58
#